data_AF-A0A1J3EVP1-F1
#
_entry.id   AF-A0A1J3EVP1-F1
#
_cell.length_a   1.000
_cell.length_b   1.000
_cell.length_c   1.000
_cell.angle_alpha   90.00
_cell.angle_beta   90.00
_cell.angle_gamma   90.00
#
_symmetry.space_group_name_H-M   'P 1'
#
loop_
_entity.id
_entity.type
_entity.pdbx_description
1 polymer ?
#
loop_
_entity_poly.entity_id
_entity_poly.type
_entity_poly.pdbx_seq_one_letter_code
_entity_poly.pdbx_strand_id
1 'polypeptide(L)'
;DVWAIFKKWPQFLVNSEVKILNSVETFLELGFSRDEFKMMVKRYPSCIGLSAETVKKKTEFLVKKMNWPLKAVASNPAVLGLSMEKRIVPRSNVIKALMSKGLL
;
A
#
# COMPACT_ATOMS: atom_id res chain seq x y z
N ASP A 1 -10.90 -9.00 13.13
CA ASP A 1 -11.86 -10.08 12.89
C ASP A 1 -11.96 -10.30 11.38
N VAL A 2 -11.83 -11.53 10.91
CA VAL A 2 -11.99 -11.92 9.49
C VAL A 2 -13.40 -11.57 9.01
N TRP A 3 -14.39 -11.67 9.90
CA TRP A 3 -15.78 -11.32 9.59
C TRP A 3 -15.98 -9.84 9.23
N ALA A 4 -15.22 -8.94 9.88
CA ALA A 4 -15.25 -7.52 9.56
C ALA A 4 -14.67 -7.22 8.16
N ILE A 5 -13.64 -7.99 7.76
CA ILE A 5 -13.06 -7.91 6.41
C ILE A 5 -14.08 -8.38 5.38
N PHE A 6 -14.76 -9.51 5.64
CA PHE A 6 -15.82 -10.03 4.78
C PHE A 6 -16.95 -9.04 4.57
N LYS A 7 -17.48 -8.43 5.64
CA LYS A 7 -18.54 -7.43 5.53
C LYS A 7 -18.12 -6.20 4.72
N LYS A 8 -16.86 -5.78 4.84
CA LYS A 8 -16.34 -4.59 4.15
C LYS A 8 -15.97 -4.86 2.70
N TRP A 9 -15.46 -6.05 2.41
CA TRP A 9 -14.90 -6.39 1.11
C TRP A 9 -15.12 -7.87 0.77
N PRO A 10 -16.36 -8.32 0.52
CA PRO A 10 -16.67 -9.74 0.33
C PRO A 10 -15.92 -10.38 -0.84
N GLN A 11 -15.55 -9.57 -1.84
CA GLN A 11 -14.74 -9.97 -3.00
C GLN A 11 -13.30 -10.41 -2.67
N PHE A 12 -12.84 -10.29 -1.42
CA PHE A 12 -11.56 -10.86 -1.00
C PHE A 12 -11.53 -12.40 -1.10
N LEU A 13 -12.70 -13.04 -0.98
CA LEU A 13 -12.88 -14.48 -1.12
C LEU A 13 -12.55 -15.00 -2.53
N VAL A 14 -12.46 -14.12 -3.52
CA VAL A 14 -12.06 -14.47 -4.89
C VAL A 14 -10.55 -14.77 -4.98
N ASN A 15 -9.75 -14.35 -3.99
CA ASN A 15 -8.32 -14.62 -4.01
C ASN A 15 -8.05 -16.05 -3.54
N SER A 16 -7.25 -16.79 -4.31
CA SER A 16 -6.75 -18.10 -3.88
C SER A 16 -5.81 -17.99 -2.69
N GLU A 17 -5.68 -19.08 -1.93
CA GLU A 17 -4.69 -19.18 -0.84
C GLU A 17 -3.28 -18.81 -1.31
N VAL A 18 -2.87 -19.35 -2.46
CA VAL A 18 -1.58 -19.03 -3.11
C VAL A 18 -1.43 -17.53 -3.33
N LYS A 19 -2.48 -16.85 -3.82
CA LYS A 19 -2.43 -15.40 -4.03
C LYS A 19 -2.31 -14.63 -2.72
N ILE A 20 -2.97 -15.08 -1.66
CA ILE A 20 -2.88 -14.48 -0.32
C ILE A 20 -1.45 -14.64 0.22
N LEU A 21 -0.87 -15.83 0.14
CA LEU A 21 0.49 -16.11 0.60
C LEU A 21 1.53 -15.27 -0.15
N ASN A 22 1.45 -15.23 -1.48
CA ASN A 22 2.34 -14.41 -2.31
C ASN A 22 2.24 -12.91 -1.95
N SER A 23 1.02 -12.44 -1.61
CA SER A 23 0.83 -11.08 -1.14
C SER A 23 1.54 -10.86 0.19
N VAL A 24 1.34 -11.75 1.18
CA VAL A 24 2.04 -11.68 2.49
C VAL A 24 3.55 -11.59 2.27
N GLU A 25 4.13 -12.52 1.51
CA GLU A 25 5.58 -12.55 1.24
C GLU A 25 6.06 -11.25 0.58
N THR A 26 5.35 -10.75 -0.43
CA THR A 26 5.70 -9.49 -1.09
C THR A 26 5.79 -8.32 -0.09
N PHE A 27 4.83 -8.20 0.84
CA PHE A 27 4.86 -7.13 1.82
C PHE A 27 5.98 -7.34 2.86
N LEU A 28 6.25 -8.57 3.28
CA LEU A 28 7.34 -8.85 4.21
C LEU A 28 8.72 -8.56 3.58
N GLU A 29 8.93 -8.93 2.31
CA GLU A 29 10.16 -8.61 1.55
C GLU A 29 10.41 -7.10 1.43
N LEU A 30 9.33 -6.31 1.37
CA LEU A 30 9.38 -4.84 1.34
C LEU A 30 9.66 -4.22 2.73
N GLY A 31 9.80 -5.04 3.77
CA GLY A 31 10.15 -4.62 5.13
C GLY A 31 8.95 -4.32 6.02
N PHE A 32 7.72 -4.59 5.57
CA PHE A 32 6.55 -4.46 6.44
C PHE A 32 6.55 -5.59 7.48
N SER A 33 6.19 -5.30 8.72
CA SER A 33 5.96 -6.34 9.72
C SER A 33 4.65 -7.09 9.45
N ARG A 34 4.51 -8.30 10.00
CA ARG A 34 3.25 -9.08 9.95
C ARG A 34 2.07 -8.32 10.54
N ASP A 35 2.30 -7.56 11.62
CA ASP A 35 1.26 -6.77 12.27
C ASP A 35 0.84 -5.56 11.43
N GLU A 36 1.80 -4.88 10.80
CA GLU A 36 1.50 -3.83 9.83
C GLU A 36 0.70 -4.37 8.65
N PHE A 37 1.12 -5.49 8.06
CA PHE A 37 0.36 -6.13 6.98
C PHE A 37 -1.07 -6.48 7.42
N LYS A 38 -1.24 -7.10 8.59
CA LYS A 38 -2.55 -7.42 9.16
C LYS A 38 -3.41 -6.17 9.36
N MET A 39 -2.82 -5.07 9.81
CA MET A 39 -3.50 -3.77 9.93
C MET A 39 -3.90 -3.23 8.54
N MET A 40 -3.01 -3.32 7.56
CA MET A 40 -3.26 -2.87 6.19
C MET A 40 -4.43 -3.62 5.58
N VAL A 41 -4.46 -4.94 5.70
CA VAL A 41 -5.55 -5.80 5.22
C VAL A 41 -6.88 -5.44 5.90
N LYS A 42 -6.90 -5.19 7.21
CA LYS A 42 -8.12 -4.74 7.90
C LYS A 42 -8.64 -3.41 7.37
N ARG A 43 -7.75 -2.47 7.06
CA ARG A 43 -8.12 -1.11 6.61
C ARG A 43 -8.52 -1.09 5.13
N TYR A 44 -7.72 -1.75 4.29
CA TYR A 44 -7.84 -1.79 2.85
C TYR A 44 -7.62 -3.23 2.34
N PRO A 45 -8.63 -4.10 2.48
CA PRO A 45 -8.53 -5.51 2.09
C PRO A 45 -8.05 -5.74 0.64
N SER A 46 -8.35 -4.78 -0.26
CA SER A 46 -7.94 -4.82 -1.66
C SER A 46 -6.43 -4.85 -1.91
N CYS A 47 -5.60 -4.57 -0.89
CA CYS A 47 -4.15 -4.70 -1.04
C CYS A 47 -3.70 -6.14 -1.38
N ILE A 48 -4.46 -7.16 -0.96
CA ILE A 48 -4.19 -8.57 -1.31
C ILE A 48 -4.35 -8.81 -2.82
N GLY A 49 -5.25 -8.07 -3.46
CA GLY A 49 -5.54 -8.23 -4.88
C GLY A 49 -4.48 -7.64 -5.81
N LEU A 50 -3.59 -6.79 -5.30
CA LEU A 50 -2.57 -6.09 -6.08
C LEU A 50 -1.46 -7.05 -6.53
N SER A 51 -0.92 -6.83 -7.73
CA SER A 51 0.25 -7.59 -8.19
C SER A 51 1.50 -7.21 -7.38
N ALA A 52 2.40 -8.17 -7.20
CA ALA A 52 3.65 -7.95 -6.48
C ALA A 52 4.47 -6.80 -7.11
N GLU A 53 4.54 -6.76 -8.44
CA GLU A 53 5.16 -5.68 -9.20
C GLU A 53 4.56 -4.31 -8.88
N THR A 54 3.23 -4.21 -8.83
CA THR A 54 2.54 -2.95 -8.52
C THR A 54 2.89 -2.47 -7.11
N VAL A 55 2.89 -3.38 -6.13
CA VAL A 55 3.20 -3.04 -4.73
C VAL A 55 4.66 -2.63 -4.59
N LYS A 56 5.60 -3.36 -5.20
CA LYS A 56 7.03 -3.06 -5.19
C LYS A 56 7.31 -1.70 -5.81
N LYS A 57 6.81 -1.44 -7.03
CA LYS A 57 6.97 -0.15 -7.74
C LYS A 57 6.45 1.04 -6.94
N LYS A 58 5.25 0.92 -6.36
CA LYS A 58 4.64 2.01 -5.57
C LYS A 58 5.36 2.26 -4.26
N THR A 59 5.74 1.19 -3.56
CA THR A 59 6.46 1.28 -2.28
C THR A 59 7.84 1.89 -2.50
N GLU A 60 8.58 1.46 -3.53
CA GLU A 60 9.87 2.04 -3.88
C GLU A 60 9.78 3.54 -4.19
N PHE A 61 8.79 3.95 -4.99
CA PHE A 61 8.59 5.36 -5.28
C PHE A 61 8.30 6.17 -4.01
N LEU A 62 7.36 5.72 -3.17
CA LEU A 62 6.97 6.45 -1.98
C LEU A 62 8.09 6.49 -0.93
N VAL A 63 8.70 5.34 -0.64
CA VAL A 63 9.68 5.21 0.43
C VAL A 63 11.05 5.72 0.00
N LYS A 64 11.56 5.31 -1.16
CA LYS A 64 12.91 5.70 -1.59
C LYS A 64 12.93 7.07 -2.25
N LYS A 65 12.04 7.32 -3.23
CA LYS A 65 12.09 8.57 -4.02
C LYS A 65 11.43 9.75 -3.31
N MET A 66 10.35 9.51 -2.56
CA MET A 66 9.64 10.54 -1.79
C MET A 66 10.03 10.58 -0.32
N ASN A 67 10.94 9.70 0.12
CA ASN A 67 11.46 9.63 1.49
C ASN A 67 10.34 9.46 2.54
N TRP A 68 9.26 8.77 2.19
CA TRP A 68 8.20 8.46 3.16
C TRP A 68 8.67 7.38 4.12
N PRO A 69 8.36 7.48 5.43
CA PRO A 69 8.52 6.35 6.33
C PRO A 69 7.68 5.17 5.85
N LEU A 70 8.23 3.95 5.89
CA LEU A 70 7.48 2.73 5.50
C LEU A 70 6.17 2.60 6.30
N LYS A 71 6.21 2.95 7.59
CA LYS A 71 5.05 3.00 8.48
C LYS A 71 3.94 3.96 8.03
N ALA A 72 4.28 5.02 7.28
CA ALA A 72 3.28 5.93 6.72
C ALA A 72 2.47 5.24 5.60
N VAL A 73 3.13 4.41 4.78
CA VAL A 73 2.45 3.56 3.79
C VAL A 73 1.56 2.53 4.49
N ALA A 74 2.06 1.89 5.55
CA ALA A 74 1.28 0.93 6.33
C ALA A 74 0.05 1.59 7.00
N SER A 75 0.19 2.85 7.44
CA SER A 75 -0.89 3.60 8.07
C SER A 75 -1.99 3.97 7.07
N ASN A 76 -1.64 4.20 5.79
CA ASN A 76 -2.57 4.52 4.72
C ASN A 76 -2.41 3.60 3.49
N PRO A 77 -2.77 2.30 3.60
CA PRO A 77 -2.53 1.31 2.54
C PRO A 77 -3.28 1.59 1.23
N ALA A 78 -4.35 2.40 1.27
CA ALA A 78 -5.13 2.76 0.09
C ALA A 78 -4.29 3.52 -0.96
N VAL A 79 -3.18 4.15 -0.56
CA VAL A 79 -2.24 4.78 -1.51
C VAL A 79 -1.74 3.79 -2.56
N LEU A 80 -1.56 2.51 -2.19
CA LEU A 80 -1.12 1.45 -3.10
C LEU A 80 -2.19 1.09 -4.14
N GLY A 81 -3.46 1.46 -3.91
CA GLY A 81 -4.54 1.30 -4.88
C GLY A 81 -4.65 2.42 -5.92
N LEU A 82 -3.98 3.56 -5.70
CA LEU A 82 -4.11 4.72 -6.59
C LEU A 82 -3.27 4.57 -7.87
N SER A 83 -3.69 5.22 -8.96
CA SER A 83 -2.88 5.28 -10.19
C SER A 83 -1.58 6.06 -9.93
N MET A 84 -0.46 5.51 -10.41
CA MET A 84 0.84 6.14 -10.28
C MET A 84 0.88 7.45 -11.06
N GLU A 85 0.49 7.39 -12.32
CA GLU A 85 0.64 8.45 -13.31
C GLU A 85 -0.41 9.55 -13.09
N LYS A 86 -1.64 9.17 -12.71
CA LYS A 86 -2.75 10.12 -12.56
C LYS A 86 -2.86 10.72 -11.15
N ARG A 87 -2.32 10.07 -10.12
CA ARG A 87 -2.54 10.51 -8.72
C ARG A 87 -1.28 10.57 -7.88
N ILE A 88 -0.50 9.49 -7.79
CA ILE A 88 0.64 9.43 -6.85
C ILE A 88 1.73 10.40 -7.28
N VAL A 89 2.20 10.31 -8.53
CA VAL A 89 3.32 11.13 -9.03
C VAL A 89 2.97 12.62 -9.06
N PRO A 90 1.83 13.07 -9.64
CA PRO A 90 1.53 14.50 -9.70
C PRO A 90 1.45 15.15 -8.31
N ARG A 91 0.79 14.49 -7.35
CA ARG A 91 0.65 15.02 -5.98
C ARG A 91 1.98 15.02 -5.24
N SER A 92 2.80 13.99 -5.45
CA SER A 92 4.13 13.91 -4.86
C SER A 92 5.04 15.05 -5.35
N ASN A 93 4.96 15.39 -6.64
CA ASN A 93 5.71 16.52 -7.20
C ASN A 93 5.27 17.85 -6.58
N VAL A 94 3.96 18.06 -6.39
CA VAL A 94 3.43 19.26 -5.71
C VAL A 94 3.95 19.33 -4.27
N ILE A 95 3.86 18.24 -3.49
CA ILE A 95 4.37 18.19 -2.11
C ILE A 95 5.87 18.50 -2.08
N LYS A 96 6.66 17.93 -3.00
CA LYS A 96 8.10 18.22 -3.10
C LYS A 96 8.38 19.69 -3.39
N ALA A 97 7.63 20.31 -4.29
CA ALA A 97 7.77 21.72 -4.64
C ALA A 97 7.37 22.64 -3.45
N LEU A 98 6.36 22.26 -2.68
CA LEU A 98 5.94 23.00 -1.48
C LEU A 98 7.00 22.91 -0.37
N MET A 99 7.54 21.73 -0.09
CA MET A 99 8.62 21.54 0.88
C MET A 99 9.87 22.33 0.49
N SER A 100 10.26 22.34 -0.80
CA SER A 100 11.42 23.13 -1.26
C SER A 100 11.23 24.65 -1.11
N LYS A 101 9.98 25.11 -0.96
CA LYS A 101 9.63 26.51 -0.75
C LYS A 101 9.34 26.84 0.73
N GLY A 102 9.43 25.87 1.64
CA GLY A 102 9.10 26.04 3.06
C GLY A 102 7.62 26.29 3.33
N LEU A 103 6.73 25.83 2.46
CA LEU A 103 5.26 25.96 2.60
C LEU A 103 4.59 24.76 3.29
N LEU A 104 5.41 23.75 3.66
CA LEU A 104 5.09 22.53 4.41
C LEU A 104 6.29 22.19 5.27
#